data_AF-A0A975ICB3-F1
#
_entry.id   AF-A0A975ICB3-F1
#
_cell.length_a   1.000
_cell.length_b   1.000
_cell.length_c   1.000
_cell.angle_alpha   90.00
_cell.angle_beta   90.00
_cell.angle_gamma   90.00
#
_symmetry.space_group_name_H-M   'P 1'
#
loop_
_entity.id
_entity.type
_entity.pdbx_description
1 polymer ?
#
loop_
_entity_poly.entity_id
_entity_poly.type
_entity_poly.pdbx_seq_one_letter_code
_entity_poly.pdbx_strand_id
1 'polypeptide(L)'
;MKRFFSFFVLCFSLLCVNFVNAQAEFQQLNVDFYGVYSSSGDKNMIDMTRNLYFAQLKEMNFVTVKDKSADAFFTTEGSEAFIVLKEPPATGTDSVIFFVEIETSGNGNWKSILHAQSQDSSRKSVLKKEYTSYYKILTEAKSAIEETLRDYMDHMDHTEQPSDFPEQQQSKPQKSAAALQATTESIAGTWQGENFIDKIVILRGGRGFIIYKNGATMNILVSVQENADGSSVVSITQAGKSNASFFPELPRKTALENAPTAAPLEWLLTLTDLNTMQGSKKTLVEDKNAPTGAAQGTAEVTWTRK
;
A
#
# COMPACT_ATOMS: atom_id res chain seq x y z
N MET A 1 -58.97 59.27 -18.26
CA MET A 1 -57.82 59.55 -19.15
C MET A 1 -56.63 58.69 -18.71
N LYS A 2 -56.10 57.86 -19.63
CA LYS A 2 -54.70 57.39 -19.82
C LYS A 2 -53.82 57.07 -18.58
N ARG A 3 -53.47 55.80 -18.32
CA ARG A 3 -52.25 55.01 -18.74
C ARG A 3 -51.10 55.07 -17.70
N PHE A 4 -50.78 53.93 -17.04
CA PHE A 4 -49.61 53.03 -17.26
C PHE A 4 -48.25 53.56 -16.75
N PHE A 5 -47.63 52.92 -15.73
CA PHE A 5 -46.33 52.20 -15.80
C PHE A 5 -45.77 51.76 -14.41
N SER A 6 -45.24 50.52 -14.37
CA SER A 6 -44.20 49.91 -13.49
C SER A 6 -44.38 49.94 -11.97
N PHE A 7 -44.64 48.84 -11.24
CA PHE A 7 -43.92 47.55 -11.11
C PHE A 7 -42.43 47.67 -10.75
N PHE A 8 -42.06 46.94 -9.68
CA PHE A 8 -40.71 46.56 -9.24
C PHE A 8 -39.95 47.50 -8.27
N VAL A 9 -40.26 47.42 -6.97
CA VAL A 9 -39.24 47.38 -5.89
C VAL A 9 -39.86 46.62 -4.70
N LEU A 10 -39.60 45.31 -4.62
CA LEU A 10 -39.95 44.46 -3.47
C LEU A 10 -38.66 43.78 -2.98
N CYS A 11 -38.46 43.78 -1.66
CA CYS A 11 -37.59 42.87 -0.92
C CYS A 11 -36.10 42.84 -1.27
N PHE A 12 -35.32 43.70 -0.60
CA PHE A 12 -33.91 43.40 -0.29
C PHE A 12 -33.77 43.28 1.24
N SER A 13 -34.40 42.25 1.79
CA SER A 13 -34.25 41.83 3.19
C SER A 13 -33.74 40.40 3.23
N LEU A 14 -32.61 40.22 3.91
CA LEU A 14 -32.07 38.97 4.45
C LEU A 14 -31.99 37.77 3.49
N LEU A 15 -30.79 37.55 2.95
CA LEU A 15 -30.31 36.20 2.63
C LEU A 15 -28.96 35.99 3.30
N CYS A 16 -29.00 35.62 4.58
CA CYS A 16 -27.89 34.90 5.21
C CYS A 16 -27.89 33.50 4.62
N VAL A 17 -27.03 33.25 3.64
CA VAL A 17 -26.79 31.91 3.10
C VAL A 17 -26.03 31.13 4.18
N ASN A 18 -26.76 30.31 4.94
CA ASN A 18 -26.15 29.26 5.75
C ASN A 18 -25.52 28.25 4.78
N PHE A 19 -24.21 28.37 4.54
CA PHE A 19 -23.42 27.25 4.05
C PHE A 19 -23.34 26.22 5.18
N VAL A 20 -24.32 25.32 5.21
CA VAL A 20 -24.19 24.06 5.92
C VAL A 20 -23.16 23.26 5.15
N ASN A 21 -21.92 23.26 5.63
CA ASN A 21 -20.95 22.24 5.24
C ASN A 21 -21.53 20.89 5.63
N ALA A 22 -22.06 20.15 4.66
CA ALA A 22 -22.26 18.72 4.80
C ALA A 22 -20.87 18.08 4.86
N GLN A 23 -20.28 18.03 6.05
CA GLN A 23 -19.24 17.04 6.31
C GLN A 23 -19.96 15.71 6.34
N ALA A 24 -19.69 14.86 5.34
CA ALA A 24 -20.10 13.47 5.38
C ALA A 24 -19.53 12.86 6.67
N GLU A 25 -20.41 12.54 7.61
CA GLU A 25 -20.09 11.81 8.81
C GLU A 25 -19.70 10.40 8.34
N PHE A 26 -18.40 10.09 8.33
CA PHE A 26 -17.96 8.74 8.00
C PHE A 26 -18.51 7.78 9.05
N GLN A 27 -19.43 6.91 8.65
CA GLN A 27 -19.99 5.90 9.54
C GLN A 27 -18.86 4.98 10.01
N GLN A 28 -18.59 5.00 11.31
CA GLN A 28 -17.52 4.23 11.93
C GLN A 28 -17.95 2.76 12.04
N LEU A 29 -17.19 1.86 11.41
CA LEU A 29 -17.43 0.43 11.40
C LEU A 29 -16.75 -0.25 12.59
N ASN A 30 -17.51 -0.95 13.43
CA ASN A 30 -16.94 -1.76 14.51
C ASN A 30 -16.55 -3.14 13.96
N VAL A 31 -15.28 -3.52 14.11
CA VAL A 31 -14.73 -4.78 13.61
C VAL A 31 -14.17 -5.60 14.77
N ASP A 32 -14.67 -6.81 14.94
CA ASP A 32 -14.10 -7.81 15.84
C ASP A 32 -13.18 -8.73 15.01
N PHE A 33 -11.87 -8.58 15.19
CA PHE A 33 -10.86 -9.36 14.47
C PHE A 33 -10.52 -10.65 15.21
N TYR A 34 -10.81 -11.79 14.58
CA TYR A 34 -10.62 -13.11 15.19
C TYR A 34 -9.34 -13.83 14.76
N GLY A 35 -8.55 -13.23 13.87
CA GLY A 35 -7.21 -13.72 13.53
C GLY A 35 -7.13 -14.39 12.17
N VAL A 36 -6.17 -15.30 12.06
CA VAL A 36 -5.76 -15.93 10.80
C VAL A 36 -5.76 -17.43 10.94
N TYR A 37 -6.44 -18.12 10.02
CA TYR A 37 -6.40 -19.56 9.84
C TYR A 37 -5.42 -19.95 8.74
N SER A 38 -4.70 -21.06 8.94
CA SER A 38 -3.91 -21.72 7.91
C SER A 38 -3.89 -23.21 8.14
N SER A 39 -4.16 -24.00 7.09
CA SER A 39 -4.03 -25.45 7.11
C SER A 39 -2.59 -25.94 7.30
N SER A 40 -1.57 -25.10 6.99
CA SER A 40 -0.17 -25.44 7.23
C SER A 40 0.23 -25.42 8.71
N GLY A 41 -0.54 -24.72 9.56
CA GLY A 41 -0.24 -24.56 10.97
C GLY A 41 1.07 -23.80 11.28
N ASP A 42 1.72 -23.16 10.28
CA ASP A 42 2.95 -22.40 10.50
C ASP A 42 2.68 -21.17 11.38
N LYS A 43 3.08 -21.27 12.65
CA LYS A 43 2.85 -20.25 13.66
C LYS A 43 3.49 -18.91 13.31
N ASN A 44 4.68 -18.89 12.71
CA ASN A 44 5.35 -17.64 12.37
C ASN A 44 4.60 -16.92 11.25
N MET A 45 4.15 -17.66 10.26
CA MET A 45 3.34 -17.14 9.16
C MET A 45 1.99 -16.61 9.66
N ILE A 46 1.30 -17.40 10.49
CA ILE A 46 0.02 -17.01 11.10
C ILE A 46 0.20 -15.75 11.95
N ASP A 47 1.21 -15.70 12.83
CA ASP A 47 1.46 -14.54 13.68
C ASP A 47 1.83 -13.30 12.88
N MET A 48 2.65 -13.45 11.83
CA MET A 48 3.02 -12.35 10.95
C MET A 48 1.81 -11.79 10.19
N THR A 49 0.97 -12.66 9.62
CA THR A 49 -0.25 -12.25 8.91
C THR A 49 -1.22 -11.59 9.89
N ARG A 50 -1.45 -12.21 11.05
CA ARG A 50 -2.37 -11.69 12.08
C ARG A 50 -1.96 -10.30 12.54
N ASN A 51 -0.69 -10.11 12.88
CA ASN A 51 -0.17 -8.83 13.33
C ASN A 51 -0.30 -7.75 12.25
N LEU A 52 0.00 -8.11 11.00
CA LEU A 52 -0.14 -7.19 9.88
C LEU A 52 -1.59 -6.76 9.66
N TYR A 53 -2.50 -7.72 9.50
CA TYR A 53 -3.91 -7.43 9.22
C TYR A 53 -4.57 -6.65 10.35
N PHE A 54 -4.27 -6.99 11.61
CA PHE A 54 -4.74 -6.23 12.75
C PHE A 54 -4.21 -4.80 12.79
N ALA A 55 -2.92 -4.61 12.51
CA ALA A 55 -2.33 -3.27 12.43
C ALA A 55 -2.97 -2.44 11.29
N GLN A 56 -3.19 -3.04 10.12
CA GLN A 56 -3.86 -2.36 9.00
C GLN A 56 -5.30 -1.97 9.34
N LEU A 57 -6.06 -2.82 10.02
CA LEU A 57 -7.40 -2.48 10.51
C LEU A 57 -7.37 -1.32 11.52
N LYS A 58 -6.37 -1.27 12.41
CA LYS A 58 -6.21 -0.17 13.38
C LYS A 58 -5.88 1.18 12.73
N GLU A 59 -5.19 1.15 11.58
CA GLU A 59 -4.79 2.35 10.85
C GLU A 59 -5.93 2.93 9.99
N MET A 60 -7.04 2.21 9.82
CA MET A 60 -8.18 2.67 9.02
C MET A 60 -9.05 3.63 9.82
N ASN A 61 -9.17 4.87 9.35
CA ASN A 61 -9.91 5.94 10.03
C ASN A 61 -11.41 5.66 10.23
N PHE A 62 -11.99 4.76 9.43
CA PHE A 62 -13.40 4.38 9.49
C PHE A 62 -13.63 3.08 10.26
N VAL A 63 -12.59 2.48 10.87
CA VAL A 63 -12.67 1.20 11.57
C VAL A 63 -12.31 1.36 13.04
N THR A 64 -13.16 0.84 13.91
CA THR A 64 -12.81 0.54 15.31
C THR A 64 -12.60 -0.95 15.43
N VAL A 65 -11.35 -1.39 15.53
CA VAL A 65 -11.03 -2.81 15.63
C VAL A 65 -10.78 -3.27 17.07
N LYS A 66 -11.34 -4.42 17.44
CA LYS A 66 -11.05 -5.15 18.68
C LYS A 66 -10.40 -6.48 18.34
N ASP A 67 -9.37 -6.84 19.10
CA ASP A 67 -8.78 -8.19 19.01
C ASP A 67 -9.67 -9.16 19.76
N LYS A 68 -10.21 -10.14 19.04
CA LYS A 68 -11.06 -11.22 19.54
C LYS A 68 -10.47 -12.60 19.24
N SER A 69 -9.18 -12.67 18.89
CA SER A 69 -8.50 -13.91 18.53
C SER A 69 -8.48 -14.96 19.65
N ALA A 70 -8.64 -14.56 20.91
CA ALA A 70 -8.77 -15.48 22.05
C ALA A 70 -10.20 -15.97 22.32
N ASP A 71 -11.21 -15.36 21.71
CA ASP A 71 -12.63 -15.56 22.02
C ASP A 71 -13.30 -16.57 21.08
N ALA A 72 -12.54 -17.17 20.16
CA ALA A 72 -13.02 -18.15 19.21
C ALA A 72 -11.93 -19.19 18.89
N PHE A 73 -12.32 -20.21 18.12
CA PHE A 73 -11.39 -21.11 17.46
C PHE A 73 -11.86 -21.38 16.03
N PHE A 74 -10.90 -21.73 15.17
CA PHE A 74 -11.20 -22.13 13.79
C PHE A 74 -11.47 -23.63 13.74
N THR A 75 -12.49 -24.01 12.98
CA THR A 75 -12.78 -25.39 12.59
C THR A 75 -12.94 -25.46 11.08
N THR A 76 -12.90 -26.65 10.52
CA THR A 76 -13.11 -26.87 9.08
C THR A 76 -14.27 -27.82 8.87
N GLU A 77 -15.17 -27.47 7.94
CA GLU A 77 -16.17 -28.38 7.40
C GLU A 77 -15.93 -28.50 5.89
N GLY A 78 -15.40 -29.65 5.46
CA GLY A 78 -14.90 -29.80 4.08
C GLY A 78 -13.62 -28.98 3.83
N SER A 79 -13.64 -28.12 2.81
CA SER A 79 -12.50 -27.30 2.37
C SER A 79 -12.60 -25.82 2.76
N GLU A 80 -13.52 -25.47 3.66
CA GLU A 80 -13.73 -24.11 4.13
C GLU A 80 -13.49 -24.03 5.64
N ALA A 81 -12.86 -22.95 6.09
CA ALA A 81 -12.68 -22.70 7.51
C ALA A 81 -13.85 -21.86 8.03
N PHE A 82 -14.27 -22.17 9.25
CA PHE A 82 -15.34 -21.47 9.94
C PHE A 82 -14.88 -21.13 11.34
N ILE A 83 -15.39 -20.02 11.84
CA ILE A 83 -15.13 -19.58 13.19
C ILE A 83 -16.22 -20.08 14.13
N VAL A 84 -15.81 -20.67 15.25
CA VAL A 84 -16.70 -21.05 16.35
C VAL A 84 -16.41 -20.15 17.54
N LEU A 85 -17.38 -19.32 17.89
CA LEU A 85 -17.30 -18.43 19.04
C LEU A 85 -17.41 -19.23 20.34
N LYS A 86 -16.58 -18.92 21.33
CA LYS A 86 -16.63 -19.58 22.65
C LYS A 86 -17.87 -19.19 23.46
N GLU A 87 -18.35 -17.96 23.24
CA GLU A 87 -19.55 -17.42 23.85
C GLU A 87 -20.44 -16.78 22.77
N PRO A 88 -21.77 -16.82 22.93
CA PRO A 88 -22.66 -16.14 22.01
C PRO A 88 -22.40 -14.61 22.07
N PRO A 89 -22.49 -13.92 20.92
CA PRO A 89 -22.25 -12.49 20.87
C PRO A 89 -23.22 -11.74 21.77
N ALA A 90 -22.73 -10.66 22.38
CA ALA A 90 -23.56 -9.81 23.23
C ALA A 90 -24.74 -9.27 22.41
N THR A 91 -25.96 -9.45 22.92
CA THR A 91 -27.18 -8.98 22.27
C THR A 91 -27.11 -7.47 22.02
N GLY A 92 -27.32 -7.06 20.76
CA GLY A 92 -27.32 -5.66 20.35
C GLY A 92 -25.96 -5.10 19.90
N THR A 93 -24.94 -5.94 19.69
CA THR A 93 -23.67 -5.52 19.05
C THR A 93 -23.73 -5.68 17.53
N ASP A 94 -23.60 -4.57 16.79
CA ASP A 94 -23.52 -4.57 15.31
C ASP A 94 -22.05 -4.61 14.83
N SER A 95 -21.22 -5.40 15.52
CA SER A 95 -19.82 -5.60 15.13
C SER A 95 -19.72 -6.57 13.96
N VAL A 96 -18.84 -6.26 13.02
CA VAL A 96 -18.45 -7.16 11.93
C VAL A 96 -17.44 -8.18 12.46
N ILE A 97 -17.73 -9.46 12.28
CA ILE A 97 -16.76 -10.54 12.47
C ILE A 97 -15.80 -10.50 11.28
N PHE A 98 -14.51 -10.33 11.54
CA PHE A 98 -13.47 -10.36 10.51
C PHE A 98 -12.40 -11.42 10.81
N PHE A 99 -12.09 -12.25 9.82
CA PHE A 99 -10.98 -13.21 9.88
C PHE A 99 -10.40 -13.50 8.50
N VAL A 100 -9.20 -14.10 8.47
CA VAL A 100 -8.45 -14.36 7.24
C VAL A 100 -8.05 -15.83 7.18
N GLU A 101 -8.14 -16.44 6.02
CA GLU A 101 -7.56 -17.73 5.71
C GLU A 101 -6.37 -17.54 4.75
N ILE A 102 -5.28 -18.26 5.00
CA ILE A 102 -4.13 -18.34 4.09
C ILE A 102 -3.77 -19.80 3.86
N GLU A 103 -3.67 -20.20 2.59
CA GLU A 103 -3.39 -21.58 2.21
C GLU A 103 -2.39 -21.64 1.05
N THR A 104 -1.62 -22.73 1.01
CA THR A 104 -0.87 -23.09 -0.19
C THR A 104 -1.76 -23.92 -1.11
N SER A 105 -1.99 -23.46 -2.34
CA SER A 105 -2.58 -24.32 -3.36
C SER A 105 -1.54 -25.36 -3.79
N GLY A 106 -1.95 -26.60 -4.05
CA GLY A 106 -1.05 -27.74 -4.28
C GLY A 106 -0.04 -27.60 -5.44
N ASN A 107 -0.09 -26.52 -6.21
CA ASN A 107 0.86 -26.12 -7.26
C ASN A 107 1.95 -25.14 -6.79
N GLY A 108 2.00 -24.81 -5.49
CA GLY A 108 2.97 -23.86 -4.91
C GLY A 108 2.54 -22.39 -4.95
N ASN A 109 1.37 -22.09 -5.52
CA ASN A 109 0.73 -20.79 -5.35
C ASN A 109 0.10 -20.69 -3.95
N TRP A 110 -0.29 -19.48 -3.59
CA TRP A 110 -0.87 -19.11 -2.31
C TRP A 110 -2.26 -18.55 -2.52
N LYS A 111 -3.17 -18.84 -1.62
CA LYS A 111 -4.53 -18.34 -1.62
C LYS A 111 -4.76 -17.56 -0.34
N SER A 112 -5.37 -16.39 -0.43
CA SER A 112 -5.94 -15.70 0.73
C SER A 112 -7.46 -15.64 0.60
N ILE A 113 -8.15 -15.83 1.72
CA ILE A 113 -9.59 -15.61 1.82
C ILE A 113 -9.85 -14.67 2.98
N LEU A 114 -10.49 -13.54 2.73
CA LEU A 114 -10.89 -12.61 3.79
C LEU A 114 -12.40 -12.73 3.98
N HIS A 115 -12.83 -12.79 5.23
CA HIS A 115 -14.23 -12.92 5.60
C HIS A 115 -14.64 -11.72 6.44
N ALA A 116 -15.71 -11.04 6.05
CA ALA A 116 -16.41 -10.05 6.85
C ALA A 116 -17.88 -10.47 6.95
N GLN A 117 -18.40 -10.71 8.14
CA GLN A 117 -19.79 -11.16 8.32
C GLN A 117 -20.46 -10.56 9.55
N SER A 118 -21.79 -10.43 9.51
CA SER A 118 -22.58 -10.09 10.69
C SER A 118 -22.62 -11.25 11.68
N GLN A 119 -22.93 -10.95 12.95
CA GLN A 119 -23.03 -11.94 14.03
C GLN A 119 -24.08 -13.02 13.78
N ASP A 120 -25.18 -12.67 13.11
CA ASP A 120 -26.26 -13.59 12.71
C ASP A 120 -25.97 -14.29 11.36
N SER A 121 -24.82 -14.02 10.74
CA SER A 121 -24.41 -14.50 9.42
C SER A 121 -25.38 -14.13 8.27
N SER A 122 -26.31 -13.20 8.49
CA SER A 122 -27.26 -12.72 7.47
C SER A 122 -26.57 -11.89 6.39
N ARG A 123 -25.47 -11.21 6.74
CA ARG A 123 -24.63 -10.42 5.83
C ARG A 123 -23.23 -10.99 5.80
N LYS A 124 -22.68 -11.18 4.60
CA LYS A 124 -21.32 -11.69 4.40
C LYS A 124 -20.67 -11.07 3.17
N SER A 125 -19.38 -10.75 3.29
CA SER A 125 -18.46 -10.46 2.21
C SER A 125 -17.29 -11.44 2.30
N VAL A 126 -16.91 -12.02 1.16
CA VAL A 126 -15.81 -12.98 1.07
C VAL A 126 -14.94 -12.66 -0.13
N LEU A 127 -13.69 -12.26 0.12
CA LEU A 127 -12.71 -11.96 -0.92
C LEU A 127 -11.69 -13.09 -1.05
N LYS A 128 -11.71 -13.79 -2.19
CA LYS A 128 -10.76 -14.86 -2.53
C LYS A 128 -9.74 -14.34 -3.54
N LYS A 129 -8.45 -14.42 -3.22
CA LYS A 129 -7.35 -14.03 -4.12
C LYS A 129 -6.28 -15.11 -4.18
N GLU A 130 -5.73 -15.32 -5.38
CA GLU A 130 -4.58 -16.20 -5.62
C GLU A 130 -3.32 -15.39 -5.88
N TYR A 131 -2.21 -15.89 -5.36
CA TYR A 131 -0.91 -15.23 -5.39
C TYR A 131 0.17 -16.24 -5.72
N THR A 132 1.18 -15.80 -6.44
CA THR A 132 2.37 -16.62 -6.71
C THR A 132 3.29 -16.72 -5.49
N SER A 133 3.03 -15.99 -4.40
CA SER A 133 3.81 -16.05 -3.16
C SER A 133 3.02 -15.51 -1.95
N TYR A 134 3.31 -16.05 -0.76
CA TYR A 134 2.79 -15.56 0.51
C TYR A 134 3.08 -14.07 0.74
N TYR A 135 4.26 -13.58 0.34
CA TYR A 135 4.62 -12.17 0.52
C TYR A 135 3.69 -11.21 -0.24
N LYS A 136 3.09 -11.64 -1.36
CA LYS A 136 2.08 -10.82 -2.05
C LYS A 136 0.81 -10.63 -1.21
N ILE A 137 0.39 -11.66 -0.46
CA ILE A 137 -0.74 -11.57 0.50
C ILE A 137 -0.47 -10.47 1.53
N LEU A 138 0.78 -10.37 2.01
CA LEU A 138 1.15 -9.34 2.98
C LEU A 138 1.18 -7.95 2.33
N THR A 139 1.71 -7.80 1.13
CA THR A 139 1.79 -6.49 0.47
C THR A 139 0.42 -5.95 0.06
N GLU A 140 -0.54 -6.82 -0.26
CA GLU A 140 -1.89 -6.45 -0.68
C GLU A 140 -2.90 -6.46 0.48
N ALA A 141 -2.45 -6.72 1.72
CA ALA A 141 -3.31 -6.86 2.89
C ALA A 141 -4.24 -5.65 3.08
N LYS A 142 -3.71 -4.43 2.98
CA LYS A 142 -4.53 -3.21 3.13
C LYS A 142 -5.63 -3.12 2.08
N SER A 143 -5.28 -3.26 0.80
CA SER A 143 -6.25 -3.20 -0.29
C SER A 143 -7.27 -4.33 -0.20
N ALA A 144 -6.86 -5.53 0.22
CA ALA A 144 -7.77 -6.65 0.40
C ALA A 144 -8.76 -6.41 1.56
N ILE A 145 -8.30 -5.86 2.68
CA ILE A 145 -9.16 -5.46 3.80
C ILE A 145 -10.13 -4.36 3.35
N GLU A 146 -9.64 -3.31 2.69
CA GLU A 146 -10.49 -2.21 2.19
C GLU A 146 -11.55 -2.71 1.23
N GLU A 147 -11.19 -3.57 0.28
CA GLU A 147 -12.10 -4.18 -0.68
C GLU A 147 -13.18 -5.02 0.03
N THR A 148 -12.78 -5.85 1.00
CA THR A 148 -13.70 -6.72 1.76
C THR A 148 -14.65 -5.92 2.65
N LEU A 149 -14.13 -4.91 3.37
CA LEU A 149 -14.96 -4.08 4.24
C LEU A 149 -15.86 -3.14 3.45
N ARG A 150 -15.40 -2.61 2.31
CA ARG A 150 -16.23 -1.79 1.42
C ARG A 150 -17.35 -2.62 0.81
N ASP A 151 -17.05 -3.82 0.31
CA ASP A 151 -18.07 -4.75 -0.17
C ASP A 151 -19.07 -5.08 0.95
N TYR A 152 -18.61 -5.37 2.17
CA TYR A 152 -19.49 -5.57 3.32
C TYR A 152 -20.40 -4.35 3.61
N MET A 153 -19.86 -3.13 3.55
CA MET A 153 -20.60 -1.88 3.78
C MET A 153 -21.58 -1.56 2.64
N ASP A 154 -21.24 -1.84 1.39
CA ASP A 154 -22.16 -1.67 0.25
C ASP A 154 -23.40 -2.57 0.43
N HIS A 155 -23.26 -3.70 1.13
CA HIS A 155 -24.37 -4.58 1.53
C HIS A 155 -25.09 -4.14 2.83
N MET A 156 -24.65 -3.07 3.52
CA MET A 156 -25.42 -2.44 4.60
C MET A 156 -26.54 -1.54 4.06
N ASP A 157 -26.30 -0.87 2.92
CA ASP A 157 -27.18 0.17 2.39
C ASP A 157 -28.25 -0.34 1.41
N HIS A 158 -28.24 -1.64 1.05
CA HIS A 158 -29.16 -2.20 0.06
C HIS A 158 -29.93 -3.42 0.56
N THR A 159 -31.22 -3.19 0.85
CA THR A 159 -32.27 -4.15 0.51
C THR A 159 -32.24 -4.36 -1.01
N GLU A 160 -32.05 -5.62 -1.43
CA GLU A 160 -32.19 -6.19 -2.78
C GLU A 160 -32.29 -5.23 -3.99
N GLN A 161 -31.29 -5.24 -4.91
CA GLN A 161 -31.44 -5.64 -6.33
C GLN A 161 -30.14 -5.44 -7.16
N PRO A 162 -30.00 -6.09 -8.35
CA PRO A 162 -28.76 -6.68 -8.80
C PRO A 162 -27.92 -5.81 -9.74
N SER A 163 -26.69 -6.30 -9.88
CA SER A 163 -25.60 -5.92 -10.77
C SER A 163 -26.02 -5.50 -12.17
N ASP A 164 -25.53 -4.34 -12.61
CA ASP A 164 -25.15 -4.09 -14.00
C ASP A 164 -23.93 -3.17 -14.02
N PHE A 165 -22.84 -3.68 -14.60
CA PHE A 165 -21.62 -2.92 -14.86
C PHE A 165 -21.87 -1.86 -15.93
N PRO A 166 -21.25 -0.69 -15.80
CA PRO A 166 -20.51 -0.20 -16.95
C PRO A 166 -19.07 0.22 -16.59
N GLU A 167 -18.12 -0.26 -17.38
CA GLU A 167 -16.79 0.35 -17.53
C GLU A 167 -16.93 1.84 -17.79
N GLN A 168 -16.31 2.68 -16.95
CA GLN A 168 -15.94 4.04 -17.36
C GLN A 168 -14.54 4.43 -16.90
N GLN A 169 -13.78 4.78 -17.92
CA GLN A 169 -12.51 5.51 -17.94
C GLN A 169 -12.54 6.72 -16.98
N GLN A 170 -11.46 6.92 -16.22
CA GLN A 170 -11.24 8.17 -15.51
C GLN A 170 -9.92 8.84 -15.93
N SER A 171 -10.10 9.79 -16.85
CA SER A 171 -9.60 11.17 -16.84
C SER A 171 -8.47 11.54 -15.85
N LYS A 172 -7.38 12.06 -16.43
CA LYS A 172 -6.37 12.91 -15.77
C LYS A 172 -7.02 14.09 -15.01
N PRO A 173 -6.49 14.46 -13.83
CA PRO A 173 -6.61 15.81 -13.31
C PRO A 173 -5.42 16.69 -13.74
N GLN A 174 -5.74 17.89 -14.21
CA GLN A 174 -4.79 18.93 -14.61
C GLN A 174 -4.37 19.78 -13.39
N LYS A 175 -3.06 19.77 -13.13
CA LYS A 175 -2.18 20.83 -12.59
C LYS A 175 -2.83 21.98 -11.79
N SER A 176 -2.61 21.99 -10.47
CA SER A 176 -2.37 23.23 -9.71
C SER A 176 -0.91 23.23 -9.24
N ALA A 177 -0.22 24.36 -9.42
CA ALA A 177 1.18 24.53 -9.03
C ALA A 177 1.26 24.90 -7.54
N ALA A 178 1.28 23.88 -6.68
CA ALA A 178 1.84 24.00 -5.35
C ALA A 178 3.34 23.68 -5.44
N ALA A 179 4.18 24.36 -4.64
CA ALA A 179 5.61 24.08 -4.56
C ALA A 179 5.86 22.56 -4.41
N LEU A 180 6.81 22.02 -5.17
CA LEU A 180 7.21 20.61 -5.15
C LEU A 180 7.87 20.27 -3.80
N GLN A 181 7.08 20.17 -2.74
CA GLN A 181 7.54 19.64 -1.47
C GLN A 181 7.62 18.12 -1.60
N ALA A 182 8.83 17.59 -1.71
CA ALA A 182 9.00 16.15 -1.69
C ALA A 182 8.90 15.66 -0.24
N THR A 183 7.90 14.83 0.04
CA THR A 183 7.83 13.97 1.23
C THR A 183 7.99 12.51 0.83
N THR A 184 8.28 11.63 1.79
CA THR A 184 8.30 10.17 1.57
C THR A 184 6.99 9.64 0.98
N GLU A 185 5.87 10.30 1.28
CA GLU A 185 4.54 9.95 0.77
C GLU A 185 4.36 10.41 -0.67
N SER A 186 4.90 11.59 -1.02
CA SER A 186 4.81 12.16 -2.37
C SER A 186 5.63 11.38 -3.40
N ILE A 187 6.80 10.84 -2.99
CA ILE A 187 7.69 10.08 -3.87
C ILE A 187 7.40 8.58 -3.88
N ALA A 188 6.48 8.11 -3.02
CA ALA A 188 6.04 6.72 -3.03
C ALA A 188 5.44 6.37 -4.39
N GLY A 189 5.78 5.18 -4.90
CA GLY A 189 5.39 4.72 -6.22
C GLY A 189 6.46 3.86 -6.88
N THR A 190 6.19 3.54 -8.15
CA THR A 190 7.13 2.80 -8.99
C THR A 190 7.92 3.77 -9.85
N TRP A 191 9.24 3.58 -9.86
CA TRP A 191 10.22 4.33 -10.62
C TRP A 191 11.05 3.40 -11.49
N GLN A 192 11.63 3.94 -12.55
CA GLN A 192 12.51 3.25 -13.50
C GLN A 192 13.51 4.24 -14.09
N GLY A 193 14.55 3.77 -14.78
CA GLY A 193 15.43 4.65 -15.56
C GLY A 193 16.90 4.23 -15.62
N GLU A 194 17.33 3.28 -14.79
CA GLU A 194 18.69 2.73 -14.86
C GLU A 194 18.76 1.47 -15.72
N ASN A 195 19.85 1.30 -16.47
CA ASN A 195 19.99 0.27 -17.52
C ASN A 195 19.76 -1.17 -17.03
N PHE A 196 20.19 -1.49 -15.82
CA PHE A 196 20.14 -2.85 -15.26
C PHE A 196 19.08 -3.03 -14.18
N ILE A 197 18.30 -1.98 -13.90
CA ILE A 197 17.19 -2.03 -12.98
C ILE A 197 15.91 -2.26 -13.79
N ASP A 198 15.13 -3.25 -13.37
CA ASP A 198 13.80 -3.50 -13.93
C ASP A 198 12.78 -2.56 -13.29
N LYS A 199 12.81 -2.46 -11.95
CA LYS A 199 11.86 -1.65 -11.20
C LYS A 199 12.47 -1.13 -9.91
N ILE A 200 12.06 0.08 -9.53
CA ILE A 200 12.36 0.69 -8.25
C ILE A 200 11.03 0.98 -7.58
N VAL A 201 10.84 0.49 -6.37
CA VAL A 201 9.59 0.68 -5.63
C VAL A 201 9.91 1.43 -4.35
N ILE A 202 9.37 2.63 -4.23
CA ILE A 202 9.39 3.42 -3.00
C ILE A 202 8.02 3.28 -2.33
N LEU A 203 8.03 2.85 -1.07
CA LEU A 203 6.84 2.74 -0.23
C LEU A 203 6.69 4.01 0.61
N ARG A 204 5.45 4.29 1.03
CA ARG A 204 5.19 5.32 2.05
C ARG A 204 5.93 4.94 3.34
N GLY A 205 6.45 5.93 4.07
CA GLY A 205 7.23 5.68 5.30
C GLY A 205 8.71 5.38 5.10
N GLY A 206 9.29 5.73 3.94
CA GLY A 206 10.75 5.78 3.79
C GLY A 206 11.44 4.43 3.61
N ARG A 207 10.73 3.45 3.03
CA ARG A 207 11.27 2.11 2.72
C ARG A 207 10.99 1.76 1.27
N GLY A 208 11.71 0.81 0.70
CA GLY A 208 11.49 0.37 -0.66
C GLY A 208 12.35 -0.81 -1.05
N PHE A 209 12.32 -1.15 -2.32
CA PHE A 209 13.24 -2.12 -2.91
C PHE A 209 13.48 -1.84 -4.39
N ILE A 210 14.63 -2.31 -4.88
CA ILE A 210 15.05 -2.26 -6.27
C ILE A 210 15.12 -3.70 -6.78
N ILE A 211 14.48 -3.95 -7.92
CA ILE A 211 14.55 -5.21 -8.66
C ILE A 211 15.45 -4.99 -9.87
N TYR A 212 16.54 -5.74 -9.94
CA TYR A 212 17.44 -5.76 -11.07
C TYR A 212 16.91 -6.68 -12.17
N LYS A 213 17.28 -6.42 -13.43
CA LYS A 213 16.90 -7.26 -14.59
C LYS A 213 17.42 -8.69 -14.50
N ASN A 214 18.43 -8.94 -13.66
CA ASN A 214 18.94 -10.28 -13.35
C ASN A 214 18.11 -11.01 -12.26
N GLY A 215 17.03 -10.41 -11.76
CA GLY A 215 16.16 -10.96 -10.72
C GLY A 215 16.61 -10.71 -9.29
N ALA A 216 17.76 -10.08 -9.06
CA ALA A 216 18.19 -9.71 -7.71
C ALA A 216 17.32 -8.59 -7.14
N THR A 217 16.96 -8.72 -5.87
CA THR A 217 16.18 -7.70 -5.14
C THR A 217 17.04 -7.11 -4.04
N MET A 218 17.06 -5.78 -3.95
CA MET A 218 17.80 -5.02 -2.96
C MET A 218 16.84 -4.13 -2.18
N ASN A 219 16.77 -4.31 -0.87
CA ASN A 219 15.99 -3.41 -0.02
C ASN A 219 16.67 -2.05 0.05
N ILE A 220 15.88 -0.98 0.13
CA ILE A 220 16.35 0.39 0.27
C ILE A 220 15.63 1.11 1.41
N LEU A 221 16.34 2.02 2.07
CA LEU A 221 15.80 3.04 2.96
C LEU A 221 15.76 4.36 2.22
N VAL A 222 14.71 5.13 2.43
CA VAL A 222 14.45 6.40 1.74
C VAL A 222 14.19 7.47 2.79
N SER A 223 14.89 8.59 2.68
CA SER A 223 14.67 9.77 3.50
C SER A 223 14.61 10.99 2.61
N VAL A 224 13.83 11.99 3.01
CA VAL A 224 13.73 13.25 2.29
C VAL A 224 14.14 14.35 3.24
N GLN A 225 15.08 15.19 2.80
CA GLN A 225 15.57 16.35 3.53
C GLN A 225 15.20 17.61 2.75
N GLU A 226 14.62 18.59 3.45
CA GLU A 226 14.31 19.89 2.89
C GLU A 226 15.51 20.82 3.12
N ASN A 227 15.99 21.45 2.05
CA ASN A 227 17.05 22.45 2.10
C ASN A 227 16.45 23.83 2.42
N ALA A 228 17.30 24.72 2.94
CA ALA A 228 16.92 26.09 3.28
C ALA A 228 16.46 26.94 2.08
N ASP A 229 16.73 26.51 0.84
CA ASP A 229 16.28 27.14 -0.41
C ASP A 229 14.93 26.60 -0.90
N GLY A 230 14.28 25.71 -0.14
CA GLY A 230 13.01 25.08 -0.49
C GLY A 230 13.13 23.91 -1.46
N SER A 231 14.35 23.50 -1.85
CA SER A 231 14.57 22.26 -2.60
C SER A 231 14.52 21.04 -1.68
N SER A 232 14.04 19.90 -2.17
CA SER A 232 14.04 18.64 -1.42
C SER A 232 15.02 17.65 -2.01
N VAL A 233 15.90 17.11 -1.18
CA VAL A 233 16.86 16.07 -1.54
C VAL A 233 16.36 14.73 -1.01
N VAL A 234 16.21 13.78 -1.92
CA VAL A 234 15.85 12.40 -1.64
C VAL A 234 17.13 11.58 -1.51
N SER A 235 17.39 11.09 -0.30
CA SER A 235 18.51 10.18 0.00
C SER A 235 17.98 8.76 0.11
N ILE A 236 18.56 7.87 -0.70
CA ILE A 236 18.19 6.45 -0.77
C ILE A 236 19.43 5.62 -0.50
N THR A 237 19.35 4.66 0.40
CA THR A 237 20.50 3.82 0.77
C THR A 237 20.10 2.35 0.74
N GLN A 238 20.99 1.51 0.22
CA GLN A 238 20.86 0.06 0.33
C GLN A 238 20.70 -0.36 1.80
N ALA A 239 19.71 -1.19 2.07
CA ALA A 239 19.53 -1.86 3.34
C ALA A 239 20.09 -3.29 3.27
N GLY A 240 21.01 -3.60 4.17
CA GLY A 240 21.63 -4.92 4.28
C GLY A 240 22.95 -5.05 3.51
N LYS A 241 23.46 -6.27 3.42
CA LYS A 241 24.78 -6.57 2.84
C LYS A 241 24.73 -6.52 1.31
N SER A 242 25.79 -5.98 0.73
CA SER A 242 26.00 -5.99 -0.71
C SER A 242 26.27 -7.40 -1.21
N ASN A 243 25.84 -7.69 -2.44
CA ASN A 243 26.21 -8.92 -3.14
C ASN A 243 26.51 -8.59 -4.61
N ALA A 244 27.21 -9.51 -5.29
CA ALA A 244 27.69 -9.29 -6.64
C ALA A 244 26.57 -9.08 -7.68
N SER A 245 25.33 -9.46 -7.39
CA SER A 245 24.21 -9.27 -8.31
C SER A 245 23.67 -7.84 -8.30
N PHE A 246 24.07 -7.01 -7.34
CA PHE A 246 23.75 -5.57 -7.30
C PHE A 246 24.70 -4.71 -8.14
N PHE A 247 25.77 -5.30 -8.69
CA PHE A 247 26.76 -4.61 -9.54
C PHE A 247 26.79 -5.21 -10.95
N PRO A 248 25.67 -5.19 -11.69
CA PRO A 248 25.59 -5.76 -13.03
C PRO A 248 26.44 -4.99 -14.06
N GLU A 249 26.87 -3.76 -13.75
CA GLU A 249 27.79 -3.01 -14.61
C GLU A 249 29.22 -3.59 -14.61
N LEU A 250 29.59 -4.38 -13.59
CA LEU A 250 30.92 -4.96 -13.45
C LEU A 250 31.00 -6.38 -14.04
N PRO A 251 32.17 -6.80 -14.55
CA PRO A 251 32.43 -8.19 -14.83
C PRO A 251 32.17 -9.06 -13.59
N ARG A 252 31.51 -10.22 -13.78
CA ARG A 252 31.01 -11.03 -12.66
C ARG A 252 32.09 -11.41 -11.64
N LYS A 253 33.30 -11.72 -12.12
CA LYS A 253 34.45 -12.05 -11.25
C LYS A 253 34.83 -10.87 -10.35
N THR A 254 34.96 -9.69 -10.94
CA THR A 254 35.22 -8.43 -10.23
C THR A 254 34.12 -8.12 -9.21
N ALA A 255 32.84 -8.29 -9.58
CA ALA A 255 31.72 -8.07 -8.66
C ALA A 255 31.73 -9.04 -7.47
N LEU A 256 32.06 -10.33 -7.68
CA LEU A 256 32.16 -11.33 -6.62
C LEU A 256 33.25 -11.02 -5.59
N GLU A 257 34.38 -10.50 -6.07
CA GLU A 257 35.52 -10.15 -5.23
C GLU A 257 35.28 -8.90 -4.39
N ASN A 258 34.60 -7.89 -4.96
CA ASN A 258 34.45 -6.57 -4.32
C ASN A 258 33.14 -6.40 -3.52
N ALA A 259 32.05 -7.08 -3.91
CA ALA A 259 30.75 -6.87 -3.26
C ALA A 259 30.71 -7.14 -1.74
N PRO A 260 31.41 -8.14 -1.18
CA PRO A 260 31.36 -8.41 0.25
C PRO A 260 31.89 -7.28 1.14
N THR A 261 32.79 -6.46 0.61
CA THR A 261 33.44 -5.33 1.31
C THR A 261 33.00 -3.97 0.78
N ALA A 262 32.11 -3.93 -0.20
CA ALA A 262 31.58 -2.71 -0.76
C ALA A 262 30.79 -1.91 0.29
N ALA A 263 30.92 -0.58 0.25
CA ALA A 263 29.98 0.29 0.93
C ALA A 263 28.57 0.09 0.36
N PRO A 264 27.51 0.34 1.16
CA PRO A 264 26.15 0.32 0.67
C PRO A 264 25.98 1.26 -0.53
N LEU A 265 25.18 0.88 -1.52
CA LEU A 265 24.83 1.78 -2.60
C LEU A 265 23.99 2.95 -2.05
N GLU A 266 24.28 4.16 -2.53
CA GLU A 266 23.59 5.38 -2.12
C GLU A 266 23.13 6.15 -3.37
N TRP A 267 21.89 6.62 -3.38
CA TRP A 267 21.40 7.57 -4.36
C TRP A 267 21.08 8.88 -3.66
N LEU A 268 21.52 9.97 -4.28
CA LEU A 268 21.20 11.33 -3.87
C LEU A 268 20.50 12.01 -5.04
N LEU A 269 19.18 12.16 -4.92
CA LEU A 269 18.32 12.61 -6.01
C LEU A 269 17.58 13.88 -5.63
N THR A 270 17.28 14.70 -6.62
CA THR A 270 16.42 15.88 -6.51
C THR A 270 15.19 15.67 -7.37
N LEU A 271 14.02 16.01 -6.83
CA LEU A 271 12.77 15.97 -7.57
C LEU A 271 12.75 17.16 -8.55
N THR A 272 12.88 16.88 -9.84
CA THR A 272 12.86 17.91 -10.91
C THR A 272 11.43 18.23 -11.35
N ASP A 273 10.53 17.25 -11.26
CA ASP A 273 9.08 17.38 -11.40
C ASP A 273 8.37 16.20 -10.67
N LEU A 274 7.03 16.16 -10.66
CA LEU A 274 6.24 15.13 -9.97
C LEU A 274 6.58 13.67 -10.36
N ASN A 275 7.14 13.49 -11.54
CA ASN A 275 7.42 12.21 -12.17
C ASN A 275 8.90 11.99 -12.48
N THR A 276 9.79 12.94 -12.16
CA THR A 276 11.21 12.84 -12.54
C THR A 276 12.12 13.21 -11.37
N MET A 277 12.99 12.29 -11.01
CA MET A 277 14.09 12.50 -10.07
C MET A 277 15.44 12.39 -10.80
N GLN A 278 16.38 13.28 -10.50
CA GLN A 278 17.72 13.28 -11.09
C GLN A 278 18.79 13.47 -10.02
N GLY A 279 19.95 12.87 -10.23
CA GLY A 279 21.09 13.06 -9.34
C GLY A 279 22.10 11.95 -9.52
N SER A 280 22.71 11.52 -8.43
CA SER A 280 23.87 10.63 -8.47
C SER A 280 23.69 9.37 -7.65
N LYS A 281 24.35 8.29 -8.10
CA LYS A 281 24.45 6.99 -7.43
C LYS A 281 25.90 6.73 -7.05
N LYS A 282 26.21 6.58 -5.77
CA LYS A 282 27.49 6.01 -5.31
C LYS A 282 27.42 4.49 -5.36
N THR A 283 28.39 3.89 -6.05
CA THR A 283 28.45 2.45 -6.29
C THR A 283 29.89 2.04 -6.60
N LEU A 284 30.13 0.74 -6.79
CA LEU A 284 31.36 0.27 -7.40
C LEU A 284 31.36 0.56 -8.92
N VAL A 285 32.48 1.08 -9.41
CA VAL A 285 32.75 1.32 -10.83
C VAL A 285 34.02 0.57 -11.23
N GLU A 286 34.14 0.21 -12.51
CA GLU A 286 35.34 -0.46 -13.02
C GLU A 286 36.55 0.48 -12.91
N ASP A 287 37.61 0.00 -12.27
CA ASP A 287 38.88 0.71 -12.18
C ASP A 287 40.02 -0.27 -12.41
N LYS A 288 40.65 -0.16 -13.58
CA LYS A 288 41.74 -1.05 -14.01
C LYS A 288 43.03 -0.85 -13.21
N ASN A 289 43.14 0.26 -12.49
CA ASN A 289 44.29 0.55 -11.62
C ASN A 289 44.05 0.06 -10.19
N ALA A 290 42.80 -0.28 -9.82
CA ALA A 290 42.48 -0.84 -8.52
C ALA A 290 42.94 -2.31 -8.45
N PRO A 291 43.47 -2.78 -7.30
CA PRO A 291 43.98 -4.14 -7.16
C PRO A 291 42.96 -5.24 -7.52
N THR A 292 41.68 -4.97 -7.27
CA THR A 292 40.56 -5.89 -7.48
C THR A 292 39.74 -5.54 -8.73
N GLY A 293 40.21 -4.60 -9.57
CA GLY A 293 39.56 -4.18 -10.81
C GLY A 293 38.32 -3.29 -10.65
N ALA A 294 37.99 -2.87 -9.43
CA ALA A 294 36.90 -1.94 -9.14
C ALA A 294 37.22 -1.04 -7.94
N ALA A 295 36.64 0.16 -7.94
CA ALA A 295 36.73 1.13 -6.85
C ALA A 295 35.36 1.77 -6.58
N GLN A 296 35.22 2.45 -5.45
CA GLN A 296 34.06 3.29 -5.19
C GLN A 296 34.06 4.48 -6.15
N GLY A 297 32.91 4.75 -6.75
CA GLY A 297 32.72 5.85 -7.69
C GLY A 297 31.29 6.36 -7.67
N THR A 298 30.98 7.24 -8.62
CA THR A 298 29.66 7.87 -8.73
C THR A 298 29.20 7.81 -10.18
N ALA A 299 27.91 7.54 -10.39
CA ALA A 299 27.26 7.53 -11.69
C ALA A 299 26.04 8.44 -11.67
N GLU A 300 25.85 9.22 -12.73
CA GLU A 300 24.63 10.02 -12.92
C GLU A 300 23.44 9.11 -13.22
N VAL A 301 22.28 9.44 -12.63
CA VAL A 301 21.07 8.65 -12.75
C VAL A 301 19.84 9.56 -12.91
N THR A 302 18.88 9.08 -13.67
CA THR A 302 17.57 9.70 -13.82
C THR A 302 16.52 8.65 -13.61
N TRP A 303 15.60 8.91 -12.69
CA TRP A 303 14.45 8.05 -12.42
C TRP A 303 13.18 8.74 -12.87
N THR A 304 12.38 8.03 -13.64
CA THR A 304 11.05 8.45 -14.09
C THR A 304 9.98 7.57 -13.45
N ARG A 305 8.90 8.17 -12.99
CA ARG A 305 7.74 7.46 -12.45
C ARG A 305 7.03 6.68 -13.57
N LYS A 306 6.65 5.45 -13.27
CA LYS A 306 5.90 4.56 -14.17
C LYS A 306 4.40 4.71 -13.99
#